data_AF-A0A315TGK3-F1
#
_entry.id   AF-A0A315TGK3-F1
#
_cell.length_a   1.000
_cell.length_b   1.000
_cell.length_c   1.000
_cell.angle_alpha   90.00
_cell.angle_beta   90.00
_cell.angle_gamma   90.00
#
_symmetry.space_group_name_H-M   'P 1'
#
loop_
_entity.id
_entity.type
_entity.pdbx_description
1 polymer ?
#
loop_
_entity_poly.entity_id
_entity_poly.type
_entity_poly.pdbx_seq_one_letter_code
_entity_poly.pdbx_strand_id
1 'polypeptide(L)'
;MTHLTKSEFAARHGWSKSYVSKLAKQERLVLTDDGKVDVEATELLLAESADPSKAAVAARHEENRVERDVRSQLQPGLGPLAVPQPDPSPGGAHNFQKAKAHREYYLAQLAEAEFNKVQGSLVERKAVEDAAYMAGRMLRDQLFGLAPQLAAELVGMSDPWEIEKHLAGAFRRVLTEVSKMSDADLNQAITQS
;
A
#
# COMPACT_ATOMS: atom_id res chain seq x y z
N MET A 1 -26.66 38.62 4.90
CA MET A 1 -27.69 38.20 3.92
C MET A 1 -27.68 39.07 2.68
N THR A 2 -26.64 38.91 1.85
CA THR A 2 -26.63 39.44 0.48
C THR A 2 -27.35 38.46 -0.43
N HIS A 3 -28.47 38.91 -1.02
CA HIS A 3 -29.22 38.14 -2.02
C HIS A 3 -28.89 38.66 -3.42
N LEU A 4 -28.32 37.79 -4.26
CA LEU A 4 -27.96 38.13 -5.64
C LEU A 4 -28.79 37.32 -6.62
N THR A 5 -29.03 37.87 -7.81
CA THR A 5 -29.60 37.05 -8.90
C THR A 5 -28.59 35.99 -9.33
N LYS A 6 -29.06 34.87 -9.90
CA LYS A 6 -28.18 33.80 -10.41
C LYS A 6 -27.11 34.30 -11.40
N SER A 7 -27.44 35.35 -12.16
CA SER A 7 -26.51 35.96 -13.12
C SER A 7 -25.42 36.80 -12.44
N GLU A 8 -25.79 37.56 -11.41
CA GLU A 8 -24.82 38.38 -10.64
C GLU A 8 -23.91 37.51 -9.78
N PHE A 9 -24.45 36.42 -9.21
CA PHE A 9 -23.65 35.43 -8.50
C PHE A 9 -22.64 34.75 -9.43
N ALA A 10 -23.07 34.35 -10.63
CA ALA A 10 -22.18 33.80 -11.64
C ALA A 10 -21.05 34.79 -12.01
N ALA A 11 -21.39 36.06 -12.24
CA ALA A 11 -20.43 37.10 -12.59
C ALA A 11 -19.41 37.37 -11.48
N ARG A 12 -19.85 37.41 -10.22
CA ARG A 12 -18.98 37.64 -9.05
C ARG A 12 -17.91 36.56 -8.90
N HIS A 13 -18.27 35.29 -9.11
CA HIS A 13 -17.36 34.15 -8.97
C HIS A 13 -16.63 33.76 -10.27
N GLY A 14 -16.83 34.50 -11.37
CA GLY A 14 -16.26 34.15 -12.67
C GLY A 14 -16.81 32.84 -13.25
N TRP A 15 -17.99 32.41 -12.81
CA TRP A 15 -18.63 31.17 -13.23
C TRP A 15 -19.60 31.39 -14.39
N SER A 16 -19.84 30.33 -15.16
CA SER A 16 -20.85 30.37 -16.20
C SER A 16 -22.26 30.28 -15.61
N LYS A 17 -23.23 30.94 -16.23
CA LYS A 17 -24.66 30.84 -15.84
C LYS A 17 -25.17 29.40 -15.85
N SER A 18 -24.63 28.57 -16.74
CA SER A 18 -24.91 27.13 -16.82
C SER A 18 -24.41 26.38 -15.57
N TYR A 19 -23.23 26.73 -15.07
CA TYR A 19 -22.68 26.13 -13.85
C TYR A 19 -23.52 26.46 -12.61
N VAL A 20 -23.95 27.71 -12.45
CA VAL A 20 -24.86 28.12 -11.35
C VAL A 20 -26.22 27.40 -11.45
N SER A 21 -26.71 27.19 -12.67
CA SER A 21 -27.95 26.42 -12.90
C SER A 21 -27.79 24.94 -12.56
N LYS A 22 -26.60 24.38 -12.78
CA LYS A 22 -26.25 23.01 -12.37
C LYS A 22 -26.17 22.89 -10.85
N LEU A 23 -25.57 23.86 -10.15
CA LEU A 23 -25.52 23.89 -8.69
C LEU A 23 -26.91 23.94 -8.05
N ALA A 24 -27.82 24.73 -8.63
CA ALA A 24 -29.22 24.77 -8.21
C ALA A 24 -29.94 23.42 -8.41
N LYS A 25 -29.69 22.70 -9.50
CA LYS A 25 -30.23 21.35 -9.73
C LYS A 25 -29.65 20.28 -8.80
N GLN A 26 -28.46 20.51 -8.26
CA GLN A 26 -27.77 19.61 -7.35
C GLN A 26 -28.10 19.90 -5.88
N GLU A 27 -29.05 20.80 -5.60
CA GLU A 27 -29.43 21.26 -4.25
C GLU A 27 -28.24 21.85 -3.45
N ARG A 28 -27.19 22.28 -4.15
CA ARG A 28 -25.96 22.88 -3.58
C ARG A 28 -25.99 24.42 -3.63
N LEU A 29 -27.17 24.99 -3.74
CA LEU A 29 -27.38 26.43 -3.84
C LEU A 29 -28.66 26.80 -3.11
N VAL A 30 -28.55 27.70 -2.14
CA VAL A 30 -29.69 28.16 -1.33
C VAL A 30 -30.41 29.26 -2.08
N LEU A 31 -31.65 28.99 -2.47
CA LEU A 31 -32.55 29.95 -3.10
C LEU A 31 -33.50 30.50 -2.04
N THR A 32 -33.61 31.83 -1.97
CA THR A 32 -34.64 32.52 -1.19
C THR A 32 -35.99 32.39 -1.91
N ASP A 33 -37.12 32.60 -1.20
CA ASP A 33 -38.49 32.50 -1.76
C ASP A 33 -38.71 33.38 -3.01
N ASP A 34 -37.96 34.47 -3.14
CA ASP A 34 -37.97 35.36 -4.33
C ASP A 34 -37.11 34.85 -5.51
N GLY A 35 -36.58 33.63 -5.45
CA GLY A 35 -35.75 33.02 -6.49
C GLY A 35 -34.33 33.60 -6.61
N LYS A 36 -33.89 34.39 -5.61
CA LYS A 36 -32.52 34.94 -5.50
C LYS A 36 -31.60 33.97 -4.75
N VAL A 37 -30.31 34.02 -5.05
CA VAL A 37 -29.27 33.21 -4.41
C VAL A 37 -28.84 33.88 -3.11
N ASP A 38 -28.96 33.18 -1.98
CA ASP A 38 -28.31 33.59 -0.75
C ASP A 38 -26.83 33.24 -0.82
N VAL A 39 -25.99 34.28 -0.92
CA VAL A 39 -24.55 34.15 -1.16
C VAL A 39 -23.87 33.46 0.02
N GLU A 40 -24.16 33.89 1.25
CA GLU A 40 -23.50 33.40 2.45
C GLU A 40 -23.87 31.94 2.72
N ALA A 41 -25.16 31.60 2.60
CA ALA A 41 -25.62 30.23 2.83
C ALA A 41 -25.15 29.25 1.72
N THR A 42 -25.07 29.72 0.47
CA THR A 42 -24.55 28.93 -0.65
C THR A 42 -23.05 28.69 -0.53
N GLU A 43 -22.27 29.69 -0.12
CA GLU A 43 -20.82 29.54 0.11
C GLU A 43 -20.51 28.56 1.24
N LEU A 44 -21.29 28.57 2.33
CA LEU A 44 -21.15 27.60 3.42
C LEU A 44 -21.46 26.17 2.95
N LEU A 45 -22.55 25.96 2.22
CA LEU A 45 -22.88 24.64 1.65
C LEU A 45 -21.83 24.17 0.64
N LEU A 46 -21.27 25.08 -0.15
CA LEU A 46 -20.21 24.76 -1.09
C LEU A 46 -18.92 24.36 -0.37
N ALA A 47 -18.57 25.03 0.73
CA ALA A 47 -17.43 24.69 1.57
C ALA A 47 -17.61 23.34 2.29
N GLU A 48 -18.80 23.08 2.84
CA GLU A 48 -19.12 21.82 3.53
C GLU A 48 -19.18 20.63 2.56
N SER A 49 -19.67 20.85 1.34
CA SER A 49 -19.73 19.83 0.29
C SER A 49 -18.47 19.75 -0.59
N ALA A 50 -17.44 20.56 -0.32
CA ALA A 50 -16.17 20.51 -1.03
C ALA A 50 -15.35 19.33 -0.52
N ASP A 51 -15.35 18.24 -1.29
CA ASP A 51 -14.52 17.07 -1.04
C ASP A 51 -13.02 17.40 -1.23
N PRO A 52 -12.20 17.44 -0.17
CA PRO A 52 -10.78 17.81 -0.25
C PRO A 52 -9.97 16.84 -1.13
N SER A 53 -10.46 15.61 -1.35
CA SER A 53 -9.81 14.64 -2.23
C SER A 53 -9.91 14.97 -3.73
N LYS A 54 -10.77 15.93 -4.12
CA LYS A 54 -10.95 16.39 -5.50
C LYS A 54 -10.23 17.72 -5.81
N ALA A 55 -9.57 18.33 -4.84
CA ALA A 55 -8.87 19.60 -5.02
C ALA A 55 -7.78 19.52 -6.11
N ALA A 56 -7.04 18.41 -6.19
CA ALA A 56 -6.02 18.19 -7.22
C ALA A 56 -6.63 18.04 -8.64
N VAL A 57 -7.86 17.52 -8.75
CA VAL A 57 -8.56 17.37 -10.03
C VAL A 57 -9.12 18.72 -10.48
N ALA A 58 -9.65 19.51 -9.54
CA ALA A 58 -10.07 20.89 -9.81
C ALA A 58 -8.89 21.76 -10.27
N ALA A 59 -7.73 21.67 -9.59
CA ALA A 59 -6.52 22.37 -9.99
C ALA A 59 -6.05 21.99 -11.41
N ARG A 60 -6.04 20.70 -11.76
CA ARG A 60 -5.71 20.24 -13.12
C ARG A 60 -6.70 20.73 -14.17
N HIS A 61 -8.00 20.77 -13.86
CA HIS A 61 -8.98 21.30 -14.82
C HIS A 61 -8.85 22.81 -15.00
N GLU A 62 -8.52 23.55 -13.94
CA GLU A 62 -8.26 24.99 -14.01
C GLU A 62 -7.00 25.27 -14.83
N GLU A 63 -5.91 24.54 -14.59
CA GLU A 63 -4.66 24.65 -15.34
C GLU A 63 -4.86 24.37 -16.85
N ASN A 64 -5.61 23.31 -17.19
CA ASN A 64 -5.97 23.01 -18.58
C ASN A 64 -6.86 24.10 -19.24
N ARG A 65 -7.69 24.81 -18.45
CA ARG A 65 -8.51 25.92 -18.97
C ARG A 65 -7.66 27.15 -19.24
N VAL A 66 -6.76 27.48 -18.32
CA VAL A 66 -5.79 28.56 -18.49
C VAL A 66 -4.89 28.29 -19.69
N GLU A 67 -4.37 27.07 -19.83
CA GLU A 67 -3.56 26.68 -21.00
C GLU A 67 -4.36 26.80 -22.31
N ARG A 68 -5.62 26.37 -22.34
CA ARG A 68 -6.48 26.49 -23.53
C ARG A 68 -6.75 27.96 -23.88
N ASP A 69 -7.05 28.79 -22.89
CA ASP A 69 -7.37 30.20 -23.09
C ASP A 69 -6.11 31.00 -23.50
N VAL A 70 -4.93 30.69 -22.95
CA VAL A 70 -3.63 31.26 -23.37
C VAL A 70 -3.27 30.82 -24.79
N ARG A 71 -3.46 29.53 -25.12
CA ARG A 71 -3.16 28.99 -26.45
C ARG A 71 -4.07 29.55 -27.54
N SER A 72 -5.32 29.88 -27.21
CA SER A 72 -6.26 30.53 -28.13
C SER A 72 -6.00 32.03 -28.30
N GLN A 73 -5.40 32.70 -27.31
CA GLN A 73 -4.95 34.09 -27.45
C GLN A 73 -3.65 34.24 -28.26
N LEU A 74 -2.76 33.24 -28.23
CA LEU A 74 -1.47 33.26 -28.93
C LEU A 74 -1.54 32.87 -30.42
N GLN A 75 -2.64 32.27 -30.89
CA GLN A 75 -2.83 31.90 -32.31
C GLN A 75 -4.23 32.27 -32.83
N PRO A 76 -4.45 33.51 -33.30
CA PRO A 76 -5.66 33.85 -34.03
C PRO A 76 -5.50 33.34 -35.47
N GLY A 77 -5.98 32.12 -35.77
CA GLY A 77 -6.02 31.67 -37.17
C GLY A 77 -6.22 30.18 -37.46
N LEU A 78 -6.07 29.28 -36.50
CA LEU A 78 -6.47 27.87 -36.69
C LEU A 78 -7.75 27.59 -35.91
N GLY A 79 -8.85 27.40 -36.65
CA GLY A 79 -10.07 26.85 -36.08
C GLY A 79 -9.78 25.54 -35.35
N PRO A 80 -10.53 25.23 -34.27
CA PRO A 80 -10.20 24.11 -33.40
C PRO A 80 -10.27 22.79 -34.19
N LEU A 81 -9.12 22.17 -34.43
CA LEU A 81 -9.05 20.74 -34.65
C LEU A 81 -9.40 20.08 -33.32
N ALA A 82 -10.70 19.85 -33.14
CA ALA A 82 -11.23 19.05 -32.06
C ALA A 82 -10.64 17.64 -32.20
N VAL A 83 -9.56 17.36 -31.47
CA VAL A 83 -9.20 16.00 -31.14
C VAL A 83 -10.37 15.49 -30.28
N PRO A 84 -11.14 14.49 -30.70
CA PRO A 84 -12.24 14.00 -29.89
C PRO A 84 -11.62 13.45 -28.61
N GLN A 85 -11.80 14.16 -27.50
CA GLN A 85 -11.54 13.55 -26.21
C GLN A 85 -12.57 12.44 -26.05
N PRO A 86 -12.15 11.20 -25.75
CA PRO A 86 -13.09 10.13 -25.53
C PRO A 86 -14.03 10.55 -24.39
N ASP A 87 -15.33 10.61 -24.69
CA ASP A 87 -16.36 10.91 -23.71
C ASP A 87 -16.16 9.99 -22.49
N PRO A 88 -16.17 10.53 -21.25
CA PRO A 88 -16.16 9.70 -20.07
C PRO A 88 -17.47 8.91 -20.05
N SER A 89 -17.38 7.63 -20.43
CA SER A 89 -18.52 6.72 -20.46
C SER A 89 -19.25 6.74 -19.11
N PRO A 90 -20.59 6.84 -19.06
CA PRO A 90 -21.36 7.01 -17.82
C PRO A 90 -21.21 5.88 -16.78
N GLY A 91 -20.58 4.76 -17.14
CA GLY A 91 -20.26 3.64 -16.23
C GLY A 91 -18.83 3.63 -15.68
N GLY A 92 -17.95 4.53 -16.12
CA GLY A 92 -16.52 4.50 -15.78
C GLY A 92 -16.19 4.99 -14.37
N ALA A 93 -16.98 5.92 -13.82
CA ALA A 93 -16.72 6.48 -12.48
C ALA A 93 -16.85 5.42 -11.37
N HIS A 94 -17.84 4.53 -11.47
CA HIS A 94 -18.06 3.46 -10.50
C HIS A 94 -17.00 2.36 -10.59
N ASN A 95 -16.48 2.10 -11.80
CA ASN A 95 -15.35 1.18 -12.01
C ASN A 95 -14.02 1.79 -11.56
N PHE A 96 -13.83 3.09 -11.76
CA PHE A 96 -12.64 3.80 -11.28
C PHE A 96 -12.57 3.84 -9.76
N GLN A 97 -13.69 4.13 -9.08
CA GLN A 97 -13.75 4.08 -7.61
C GLN A 97 -13.49 2.66 -7.07
N LYS A 98 -14.07 1.63 -7.71
CA LYS A 98 -13.77 0.23 -7.36
C LYS A 98 -12.30 -0.12 -7.58
N ALA A 99 -11.71 0.27 -8.70
CA ALA A 99 -10.29 0.03 -9.00
C ALA A 99 -9.37 0.78 -8.03
N LYS A 100 -9.72 2.01 -7.65
CA LYS A 100 -9.01 2.81 -6.65
C LYS A 100 -9.09 2.17 -5.26
N ALA A 101 -10.28 1.80 -4.81
CA ALA A 101 -10.48 1.11 -3.53
C ALA A 101 -9.72 -0.22 -3.47
N HIS A 102 -9.74 -1.00 -4.56
CA HIS A 102 -8.97 -2.24 -4.67
C HIS A 102 -7.47 -1.96 -4.53
N ARG A 103 -6.94 -0.98 -5.27
CA ARG A 103 -5.52 -0.58 -5.17
C ARG A 103 -5.14 -0.14 -3.75
N GLU A 104 -5.95 0.71 -3.13
CA GLU A 104 -5.72 1.19 -1.76
C GLU A 104 -5.76 0.05 -0.75
N TYR A 105 -6.69 -0.90 -0.89
CA TYR A 105 -6.76 -2.08 -0.04
C TYR A 105 -5.49 -2.96 -0.13
N TYR A 106 -4.98 -3.24 -1.33
CA TYR A 106 -3.74 -4.02 -1.47
C TYR A 106 -2.50 -3.25 -1.03
N LEU A 107 -2.46 -1.92 -1.21
CA LEU A 107 -1.39 -1.09 -0.67
C LEU A 107 -1.40 -1.09 0.86
N ALA A 108 -2.58 -1.03 1.48
CA ALA A 108 -2.72 -1.12 2.94
C ALA A 108 -2.24 -2.48 3.45
N GLN A 109 -2.64 -3.58 2.81
CA GLN A 109 -2.16 -4.92 3.17
C GLN A 109 -0.64 -5.07 2.98
N LEU A 110 -0.07 -4.49 1.93
CA LEU A 110 1.38 -4.51 1.72
C LEU A 110 2.10 -3.72 2.81
N ALA A 111 1.60 -2.53 3.17
CA ALA A 111 2.13 -1.74 4.26
C ALA A 111 2.00 -2.46 5.62
N GLU A 112 0.92 -3.20 5.85
CA GLU A 112 0.73 -4.02 7.05
C GLU A 112 1.71 -5.20 7.08
N ALA A 113 1.93 -5.89 5.95
CA ALA A 113 2.90 -6.96 5.84
C ALA A 113 4.34 -6.45 6.08
N GLU A 114 4.70 -5.29 5.51
CA GLU A 114 5.98 -4.63 5.74
C GLU A 114 6.13 -4.19 7.20
N PHE A 115 5.09 -3.59 7.79
CA PHE A 115 5.09 -3.21 9.20
C PHE A 115 5.34 -4.44 10.10
N ASN A 116 4.62 -5.53 9.88
CA ASN A 116 4.79 -6.74 10.66
C ASN A 116 6.16 -7.41 10.45
N LYS A 117 6.74 -7.29 9.25
CA LYS A 117 8.12 -7.72 8.98
C LYS A 117 9.12 -6.90 9.80
N VAL A 118 8.98 -5.58 9.82
CA VAL A 118 9.82 -4.67 10.62
C VAL A 118 9.67 -4.91 12.12
N GLN A 119 8.47 -5.26 12.58
CA GLN A 119 8.21 -5.66 13.97
C GLN A 119 8.75 -7.05 14.34
N GLY A 120 9.25 -7.83 13.36
CA GLY A 120 9.77 -9.19 13.57
C GLY A 120 8.69 -10.26 13.72
N SER A 121 7.43 -9.95 13.43
CA SER A 121 6.30 -10.88 13.52
C SER A 121 6.14 -11.73 12.25
N LEU A 122 6.68 -11.29 11.10
CA LEU A 122 6.70 -12.04 9.85
C LEU A 122 8.12 -12.24 9.34
N VAL A 123 8.41 -13.46 8.91
CA VAL A 123 9.69 -13.90 8.33
C VAL A 123 9.45 -14.52 6.96
N GLU A 124 10.46 -14.49 6.09
CA GLU A 124 10.35 -15.16 4.80
C GLU A 124 10.29 -16.68 4.99
N ARG A 125 9.15 -17.27 4.62
CA ARG A 125 8.94 -18.72 4.73
C ARG A 125 10.06 -19.54 4.10
N LYS A 126 10.52 -19.15 2.91
CA LYS A 126 11.59 -19.85 2.18
C LYS A 126 12.91 -19.82 2.95
N ALA A 127 13.29 -18.67 3.51
CA ALA A 127 14.51 -18.53 4.29
C ALA A 127 14.50 -19.45 5.53
N VAL A 128 13.36 -19.55 6.22
CA VAL A 128 13.20 -20.45 7.37
C VAL A 128 13.23 -21.92 6.95
N GLU A 129 12.56 -22.29 5.87
CA GLU A 129 12.57 -23.66 5.34
C GLU A 129 14.00 -24.10 4.94
N ASP A 130 14.73 -23.24 4.23
CA ASP A 130 16.11 -23.50 3.80
C ASP A 130 17.05 -23.59 5.02
N ALA A 131 16.91 -22.71 6.01
CA ALA A 131 17.70 -22.75 7.24
C ALA A 131 17.42 -24.02 8.05
N ALA A 132 16.15 -24.41 8.22
CA ALA A 132 15.77 -25.64 8.91
C ALA A 132 16.30 -26.89 8.18
N TYR A 133 16.25 -26.90 6.85
CA TYR A 133 16.80 -27.99 6.06
C TYR A 133 18.32 -28.12 6.23
N MET A 134 19.04 -27.00 6.20
CA MET A 134 20.48 -26.97 6.43
C MET A 134 20.86 -27.42 7.84
N ALA A 135 20.13 -26.98 8.86
CA ALA A 135 20.32 -27.42 10.25
C ALA A 135 20.14 -28.94 10.39
N GLY A 136 19.07 -29.50 9.80
CA GLY A 136 18.83 -30.95 9.80
C GLY A 136 19.92 -31.73 9.07
N ARG A 137 20.42 -31.21 7.95
CA ARG A 137 21.54 -31.81 7.23
C ARG A 137 22.82 -31.81 8.06
N MET A 138 23.15 -30.67 8.70
CA MET A 138 24.32 -30.54 9.57
C MET A 138 24.25 -31.55 10.73
N LEU A 139 23.10 -31.65 11.41
CA LEU A 139 22.89 -32.63 12.47
C LEU A 139 23.19 -34.06 12.00
N ARG A 140 22.63 -34.45 10.85
CA ARG A 140 22.84 -35.77 10.27
C ARG A 140 24.33 -36.01 9.98
N ASP A 141 24.97 -35.07 9.31
CA ASP A 141 26.36 -35.20 8.88
C ASP A 141 27.31 -35.29 10.10
N GLN A 142 27.05 -34.53 11.17
CA GLN A 142 27.78 -34.61 12.44
C GLN A 142 27.57 -35.94 13.17
N LEU A 143 26.33 -36.45 13.21
CA LEU A 143 26.02 -37.71 13.87
C LEU A 143 26.71 -38.90 13.19
N PHE A 144 26.70 -38.95 11.85
CA PHE A 144 27.42 -40.00 11.12
C PHE A 144 28.95 -39.82 11.16
N GLY A 145 29.42 -38.57 11.28
CA GLY A 145 30.84 -38.27 11.50
C GLY A 145 31.41 -38.87 12.79
N LEU A 146 30.58 -39.08 13.81
CA LEU A 146 30.98 -39.72 15.07
C LEU A 146 31.20 -41.23 14.95
N ALA A 147 30.52 -41.91 14.03
CA ALA A 147 30.56 -43.37 13.93
C ALA A 147 31.98 -43.96 13.86
N PRO A 148 32.90 -43.47 12.99
CA PRO A 148 34.27 -43.97 12.96
C PRO A 148 35.09 -43.63 14.21
N GLN A 149 34.84 -42.47 14.84
CA GLN A 149 35.53 -42.06 16.07
C GLN A 149 35.12 -42.96 17.24
N LEU A 150 33.81 -43.14 17.43
CA LEU A 150 33.26 -44.02 18.44
C LEU A 150 33.71 -45.47 18.22
N ALA A 151 33.71 -45.94 16.97
CA ALA A 151 34.20 -47.29 16.67
C ALA A 151 35.65 -47.49 17.14
N ALA A 152 36.54 -46.53 16.90
CA ALA A 152 37.93 -46.63 17.34
C ALA A 152 38.08 -46.60 18.87
N GLU A 153 37.30 -45.77 19.56
CA GLU A 153 37.33 -45.63 21.01
C GLU A 153 36.77 -46.87 21.74
N LEU A 154 35.78 -47.54 21.13
CA LEU A 154 35.09 -48.69 21.73
C LEU A 154 35.87 -50.01 21.64
N VAL A 155 36.82 -50.17 20.71
CA VAL A 155 37.57 -51.43 20.49
C VAL A 155 38.30 -51.95 21.73
N GLY A 156 38.61 -51.07 22.70
CA GLY A 156 39.26 -51.44 23.96
C GLY A 156 38.34 -51.50 25.19
N MET A 157 37.06 -51.18 25.05
CA MET A 157 36.12 -51.17 26.18
C MET A 157 35.45 -52.54 26.34
N SER A 158 35.45 -53.07 27.56
CA SER A 158 34.87 -54.39 27.88
C SER A 158 33.70 -54.33 28.86
N ASP A 159 33.47 -53.18 29.51
CA ASP A 159 32.34 -52.98 30.41
C ASP A 159 31.17 -52.30 29.66
N PRO A 160 30.00 -52.96 29.54
CA PRO A 160 28.81 -52.36 28.93
C PRO A 160 28.39 -51.02 29.51
N TRP A 161 28.58 -50.79 30.82
CA TRP A 161 28.19 -49.53 31.46
C TRP A 161 29.08 -48.36 31.00
N GLU A 162 30.40 -48.58 30.95
CA GLU A 162 31.33 -47.57 30.44
C GLU A 162 31.10 -47.28 28.95
N ILE A 163 30.77 -48.31 28.16
CA ILE A 163 30.41 -48.15 26.74
C ILE A 163 29.18 -47.25 26.59
N GLU A 164 28.10 -47.53 27.32
CA GLU A 164 26.86 -46.74 27.25
C GLU A 164 27.11 -45.30 27.70
N LYS A 165 27.81 -45.11 28.81
CA LYS A 165 28.16 -43.78 29.34
C LYS A 165 29.02 -42.98 28.36
N HIS A 166 29.97 -43.62 27.71
CA HIS A 166 30.83 -42.98 26.71
C HIS A 166 30.03 -42.55 25.48
N LEU A 167 29.19 -43.44 24.94
CA LEU A 167 28.28 -43.15 23.83
C LEU A 167 27.33 -42.00 24.15
N ALA A 168 26.65 -42.06 25.30
CA ALA A 168 25.74 -41.02 25.75
C ALA A 168 26.45 -39.67 25.92
N GLY A 169 27.68 -39.68 26.44
CA GLY A 169 28.52 -38.50 26.56
C GLY A 169 28.88 -37.87 25.21
N ALA A 170 29.27 -38.71 24.23
CA ALA A 170 29.60 -38.26 22.89
C ALA A 170 28.39 -37.68 22.16
N PHE A 171 27.24 -38.36 22.20
CA PHE A 171 26.01 -37.86 21.60
C PHE A 171 25.57 -36.54 22.23
N ARG A 172 25.60 -36.43 23.57
CA ARG A 172 25.21 -35.21 24.26
C ARG A 172 26.10 -34.04 23.88
N ARG A 173 27.41 -34.26 23.76
CA ARG A 173 28.38 -33.23 23.35
C ARG A 173 28.05 -32.70 21.96
N VAL A 174 27.93 -33.58 20.97
CA VAL A 174 27.68 -33.17 19.58
C VAL A 174 26.31 -32.56 19.40
N LEU A 175 25.25 -33.11 20.01
CA LEU A 175 23.92 -32.52 19.94
C LEU A 175 23.90 -31.11 20.56
N THR A 176 24.67 -30.88 21.62
CA THR A 176 24.80 -29.55 22.24
C THR A 176 25.54 -28.58 21.32
N GLU A 177 26.61 -29.02 20.64
CA GLU A 177 27.34 -28.19 19.68
C GLU A 177 26.50 -27.85 18.45
N VAL A 178 25.83 -28.86 17.87
CA VAL A 178 24.92 -28.68 16.72
C VAL A 178 23.76 -27.77 17.05
N SER A 179 23.18 -27.84 18.25
CA SER A 179 22.12 -26.94 18.70
C SER A 179 22.60 -25.49 18.71
N LYS A 180 23.78 -25.22 19.27
CA LYS A 180 24.34 -23.86 19.33
C LYS A 180 24.62 -23.28 17.94
N MET A 181 25.13 -24.10 17.02
CA MET A 181 25.39 -23.69 15.64
C MET A 181 24.08 -23.42 14.89
N SER A 182 23.11 -24.34 15.00
CA SER A 182 21.80 -24.21 14.37
C SER A 182 21.04 -22.98 14.86
N ASP A 183 21.11 -22.66 16.15
CA ASP A 183 20.48 -21.47 16.72
C ASP A 183 21.08 -20.18 16.14
N ALA A 184 22.39 -20.12 15.96
CA ALA A 184 23.05 -18.97 15.35
C ALA A 184 22.64 -18.79 13.89
N ASP A 185 22.66 -19.88 13.11
CA ASP A 185 22.31 -19.87 11.69
C ASP A 185 20.83 -19.52 11.47
N LEU A 186 19.92 -20.05 12.30
CA LEU A 186 18.49 -19.76 12.22
C LEU A 186 18.19 -18.30 12.58
N ASN A 187 18.81 -17.77 13.63
CA ASN A 187 18.67 -16.36 14.00
C ASN A 187 19.21 -15.42 12.91
N GLN A 188 20.32 -15.80 12.27
CA GLN A 188 20.85 -15.06 11.13
C GLN A 188 19.87 -15.08 9.96
N ALA A 189 19.31 -16.24 9.61
CA ALA A 189 18.34 -16.37 8.51
C ALA A 189 17.08 -15.53 8.77
N ILE A 190 16.58 -15.51 10.00
CA ILE A 190 15.41 -14.72 10.42
C ILE A 190 15.69 -13.21 10.34
N THR A 191 16.92 -12.77 10.65
CA THR A 191 17.26 -11.34 10.71
C THR A 191 17.65 -10.78 9.33
N GLN A 192 18.17 -11.63 8.43
CA GLN A 192 18.60 -11.22 7.08
C GLN A 192 17.48 -11.28 6.05
N SER A 193 16.35 -11.95 6.35
CA SER A 193 15.18 -12.06 5.49
C SER A 193 14.25 -10.85 5.58
#